data_AF-A0A351R936-F1
#
_entry.id   AF-A0A351R936-F1
#
_cell.length_a   1.000
_cell.length_b   1.000
_cell.length_c   1.000
_cell.angle_alpha   90.00
_cell.angle_beta   90.00
_cell.angle_gamma   90.00
#
_symmetry.space_group_name_H-M   'P 1'
#
loop_
_entity.id
_entity.type
_entity.pdbx_description
1 polymer ?
#
loop_
_entity_poly.entity_id
_entity_poly.type
_entity_poly.pdbx_seq_one_letter_code
_entity_poly.pdbx_strand_id
1 'polypeptide(L)'
;FGIVLGVDLALSLGAKIGDKVVLMAPQGQFTPTGVVPRLKQFTLVGLFQIGMYEYDGGLALIHIEDAAKLYRMGQNVSGVRLKLDDLFDAPAVAASISDQLNSQLNQSGSYYVSDWTRQHANFFRAVQMEKRVMFIILTLIVAVAAFNIVSTLVMAVTDKRADIAIMRTFGASPSSIMKIFIVQGALIGIIGTALGALFGILIALNIDTIIPFIEGL
;
A
#
# COMPACT_ATOMS: atom_id res chain seq x y z
N PHE A 1 -21.22 -29.40 -4.41
CA PHE A 1 -21.05 -28.47 -5.55
C PHE A 1 -21.83 -27.18 -5.35
N GLY A 2 -21.37 -26.38 -4.38
CA GLY A 2 -21.76 -24.97 -4.21
C GLY A 2 -20.66 -24.06 -4.74
N ILE A 3 -21.03 -22.92 -5.31
CA ILE A 3 -20.11 -21.90 -5.79
C ILE A 3 -20.50 -20.54 -5.22
N VAL A 4 -19.50 -19.74 -4.90
CA VAL A 4 -19.63 -18.36 -4.46
C VAL A 4 -18.92 -17.49 -5.51
N LEU A 5 -19.61 -16.49 -6.04
CA LEU A 5 -19.12 -15.64 -7.13
C LEU A 5 -18.98 -14.18 -6.66
N GLY A 6 -18.08 -13.43 -7.28
CA GLY A 6 -18.04 -11.99 -7.10
C GLY A 6 -19.30 -11.33 -7.69
N VAL A 7 -19.70 -10.18 -7.14
CA VAL A 7 -20.93 -9.48 -7.57
C VAL A 7 -20.89 -9.13 -9.06
N ASP A 8 -19.79 -8.62 -9.57
CA ASP A 8 -19.66 -8.23 -10.99
C ASP A 8 -19.69 -9.47 -11.90
N LEU A 9 -19.06 -10.57 -11.50
CA LEU A 9 -19.09 -11.83 -12.25
C LEU A 9 -20.51 -12.41 -12.31
N ALA A 10 -21.21 -12.46 -11.18
CA ALA A 10 -22.59 -12.95 -11.14
C ALA A 10 -23.53 -12.07 -12.00
N LEU A 11 -23.34 -10.76 -11.97
CA LEU A 11 -24.10 -9.81 -12.78
C LEU A 11 -23.83 -10.01 -14.28
N SER A 12 -22.57 -10.20 -14.67
CA SER A 12 -22.19 -10.47 -16.08
C SER A 12 -22.79 -11.77 -16.61
N LEU A 13 -22.97 -12.78 -15.74
CA LEU A 13 -23.59 -14.07 -16.06
C LEU A 13 -25.12 -14.03 -15.95
N GLY A 14 -25.71 -12.95 -15.42
CA GLY A 14 -27.13 -12.86 -15.10
C GLY A 14 -27.59 -13.85 -14.02
N ALA A 15 -26.65 -14.37 -13.20
CA ALA A 15 -26.91 -15.42 -12.22
C ALA A 15 -27.34 -14.83 -10.87
N LYS A 16 -28.37 -15.43 -10.26
CA LYS A 16 -28.85 -15.12 -8.91
C LYS A 16 -28.58 -16.27 -7.95
N ILE A 17 -28.58 -15.99 -6.65
CA ILE A 17 -28.45 -17.03 -5.62
C ILE A 17 -29.55 -18.08 -5.83
N GLY A 18 -29.16 -19.36 -5.89
CA GLY A 18 -30.01 -20.49 -6.24
C GLY A 18 -29.84 -20.98 -7.68
N ASP A 19 -29.36 -20.14 -8.59
CA ASP A 19 -29.16 -20.50 -9.99
C ASP A 19 -28.01 -21.48 -10.18
N LYS A 20 -27.99 -22.11 -11.36
CA LYS A 20 -27.01 -23.10 -11.74
C LYS A 20 -26.00 -22.48 -12.69
N VAL A 21 -24.72 -22.58 -12.35
CA VAL A 21 -23.61 -22.07 -13.15
C VAL A 21 -22.73 -23.25 -13.56
N VAL A 22 -22.34 -23.30 -14.84
CA VAL A 22 -21.47 -24.36 -15.36
C VAL A 22 -20.03 -23.88 -15.28
N LEU A 23 -19.21 -24.57 -14.50
CA LEU A 23 -17.78 -24.33 -14.44
C LEU A 23 -17.07 -25.24 -15.44
N MET A 24 -16.23 -24.62 -16.28
CA MET A 24 -15.39 -25.30 -17.26
C MET A 24 -13.93 -25.31 -16.77
N ALA A 25 -13.40 -26.49 -16.49
CA ALA A 25 -12.00 -26.67 -16.15
C ALA A 25 -11.19 -27.11 -17.39
N PRO A 26 -10.14 -26.36 -17.79
CA PRO A 26 -9.37 -26.63 -19.01
C PRO A 26 -8.47 -27.89 -18.92
N GLN A 27 -8.30 -28.47 -17.73
CA GLN A 27 -7.49 -29.68 -17.48
C GLN A 27 -8.28 -30.97 -17.83
N GLY A 28 -8.64 -31.07 -19.10
CA GLY A 28 -9.43 -32.13 -19.71
C GLY A 28 -8.76 -33.50 -19.82
N GLN A 29 -9.48 -34.48 -20.36
CA GLN A 29 -8.89 -35.77 -20.75
C GLN A 29 -8.24 -35.59 -22.13
N PHE A 30 -6.97 -35.97 -22.27
CA PHE A 30 -6.29 -35.94 -23.58
C PHE A 30 -6.91 -36.99 -24.49
N THR A 31 -7.50 -36.58 -25.60
CA THR A 31 -7.95 -37.45 -26.68
C THR A 31 -7.07 -37.25 -27.92
N PRO A 32 -7.02 -38.21 -28.86
CA PRO A 32 -6.30 -38.03 -30.13
C PRO A 32 -6.73 -36.81 -30.95
N THR A 33 -7.87 -36.20 -30.63
CA THR A 33 -8.46 -35.03 -31.28
C THR A 33 -8.34 -33.72 -30.48
N GLY A 34 -7.79 -33.73 -29.26
CA GLY A 34 -7.59 -32.51 -28.46
C GLY A 34 -7.81 -32.70 -26.94
N VAL A 35 -7.92 -31.59 -26.21
CA VAL A 35 -8.22 -31.58 -24.78
C VAL A 35 -9.72 -31.35 -24.59
N VAL A 36 -10.45 -32.35 -24.09
CA VAL A 36 -11.89 -32.18 -23.80
C VAL A 36 -12.06 -31.57 -22.41
N PRO A 37 -12.55 -30.31 -22.29
CA PRO A 37 -12.65 -29.64 -21.00
C PRO A 37 -13.65 -30.36 -20.09
N ARG A 38 -13.41 -30.29 -18.78
CA ARG A 38 -14.33 -30.87 -17.79
C ARG A 38 -15.38 -29.84 -17.43
N LEU A 39 -16.65 -30.20 -17.62
CA LEU A 39 -17.79 -29.37 -17.26
C LEU A 39 -18.44 -29.92 -15.99
N LYS A 40 -18.77 -29.03 -15.05
CA LYS A 40 -19.56 -29.39 -13.88
C LYS A 40 -20.50 -28.24 -13.50
N GLN A 41 -21.74 -28.59 -13.22
CA GLN A 41 -22.75 -27.66 -12.76
C GLN A 41 -22.65 -27.44 -11.25
N PHE A 42 -22.57 -26.18 -10.84
CA PHE A 42 -22.57 -25.72 -9.47
C PHE A 42 -23.84 -24.91 -9.18
N THR A 43 -24.24 -24.86 -7.91
CA THR A 43 -25.33 -23.97 -7.47
C THR A 43 -24.71 -22.73 -6.85
N LEU A 44 -25.14 -21.55 -7.29
CA LEU A 44 -24.71 -20.29 -6.70
C LEU A 44 -25.31 -20.17 -5.29
N VAL A 45 -24.46 -20.27 -4.26
CA VAL A 45 -24.90 -20.26 -2.84
C VAL A 45 -24.62 -18.94 -2.15
N GLY A 46 -23.80 -18.06 -2.74
CA GLY A 46 -23.48 -16.76 -2.16
C GLY A 46 -22.75 -15.84 -3.12
N LEU A 47 -22.71 -14.57 -2.76
CA LEU A 47 -22.01 -13.51 -3.47
C LEU A 47 -21.02 -12.82 -2.53
N PHE A 48 -19.90 -12.34 -3.06
CA PHE A 48 -18.95 -11.52 -2.32
C PHE A 48 -18.62 -10.24 -3.09
N GLN A 49 -18.22 -9.19 -2.35
CA GLN A 49 -17.77 -7.92 -2.93
C GLN A 49 -16.60 -7.39 -2.10
N ILE A 50 -15.48 -7.13 -2.77
CA ILE A 50 -14.23 -6.62 -2.19
C ILE A 50 -14.01 -5.15 -2.58
N GLY A 51 -14.72 -4.66 -3.60
CA GLY A 51 -14.58 -3.29 -4.12
C GLY A 51 -13.44 -3.15 -5.12
N MET A 52 -12.92 -4.28 -5.62
CA MET A 52 -11.87 -4.33 -6.63
C MET A 52 -12.34 -5.22 -7.77
N TYR A 53 -12.52 -4.62 -8.95
CA TYR A 53 -13.05 -5.28 -10.14
C TYR A 53 -12.30 -6.58 -10.50
N GLU A 54 -10.98 -6.62 -10.31
CA GLU A 54 -10.15 -7.77 -10.62
C GLU A 54 -10.55 -9.03 -9.80
N TYR A 55 -11.04 -8.84 -8.57
CA TYR A 55 -11.57 -9.92 -7.74
C TYR A 55 -13.08 -10.11 -7.95
N ASP A 56 -13.85 -9.03 -7.96
CA ASP A 56 -15.32 -9.09 -8.03
C ASP A 56 -15.82 -9.59 -9.40
N GLY A 57 -15.05 -9.37 -10.47
CA GLY A 57 -15.33 -9.86 -11.83
C GLY A 57 -14.60 -11.14 -12.23
N GLY A 58 -13.54 -11.53 -11.51
CA GLY A 58 -12.63 -12.61 -11.94
C GLY A 58 -12.57 -13.85 -11.05
N LEU A 59 -13.07 -13.78 -9.81
CA LEU A 59 -12.86 -14.84 -8.82
C LEU A 59 -14.16 -15.61 -8.51
N ALA A 60 -14.01 -16.94 -8.48
CA ALA A 60 -15.03 -17.88 -8.05
C ALA A 60 -14.47 -18.80 -6.95
N LEU A 61 -15.23 -18.98 -5.87
CA LEU A 61 -14.84 -19.79 -4.73
C LEU A 61 -15.72 -21.04 -4.65
N ILE A 62 -15.08 -22.19 -4.48
CA ILE A 62 -15.73 -23.49 -4.31
C ILE A 62 -15.08 -24.23 -3.15
N HIS A 63 -15.81 -25.19 -2.57
CA HIS A 63 -15.25 -26.04 -1.52
C HIS A 63 -14.08 -26.87 -2.04
N ILE A 64 -13.02 -27.04 -1.24
CA ILE A 64 -11.80 -27.75 -1.67
C ILE A 64 -12.07 -29.20 -2.09
N GLU A 65 -13.02 -29.88 -1.42
CA GLU A 65 -13.43 -31.24 -1.80
C GLU A 65 -14.18 -31.29 -3.14
N ASP A 66 -14.98 -30.27 -3.44
CA ASP A 66 -15.66 -30.16 -4.73
C ASP A 66 -14.64 -29.91 -5.85
N ALA A 67 -13.62 -29.08 -5.58
CA ALA A 67 -12.49 -28.86 -6.48
C ALA A 67 -11.68 -30.16 -6.70
N ALA A 68 -11.34 -30.89 -5.64
CA ALA A 68 -10.61 -32.15 -5.74
C ALA A 68 -11.34 -33.21 -6.59
N LYS A 69 -12.68 -33.28 -6.48
CA LYS A 69 -13.53 -34.13 -7.32
C LYS A 69 -13.54 -33.68 -8.79
N LEU A 70 -13.64 -32.37 -9.05
CA LEU A 70 -13.65 -31.80 -10.40
C LEU A 70 -12.31 -32.04 -11.12
N TYR A 71 -11.20 -31.74 -10.45
CA TYR A 71 -9.85 -31.88 -10.98
C TYR A 71 -9.30 -33.31 -10.89
N ARG A 72 -10.00 -34.24 -10.21
CA ARG A 72 -9.57 -35.63 -9.95
C ARG A 72 -8.22 -35.70 -9.23
N MET A 73 -8.04 -34.86 -8.21
CA MET A 73 -6.78 -34.76 -7.47
C MET A 73 -6.69 -35.75 -6.30
N GLY A 74 -7.78 -36.44 -5.95
CA GLY A 74 -7.80 -37.32 -4.77
C GLY A 74 -7.56 -36.52 -3.50
N GLN A 75 -6.49 -36.84 -2.77
CA GLN A 75 -6.04 -36.09 -1.58
C GLN A 75 -4.99 -35.01 -1.90
N ASN A 76 -4.58 -34.85 -3.17
CA ASN A 76 -3.60 -33.85 -3.56
C ASN A 76 -4.24 -32.46 -3.68
N VAL A 77 -3.43 -31.42 -3.45
CA VAL A 77 -3.81 -30.01 -3.63
C VAL A 77 -2.87 -29.33 -4.63
N SER A 78 -3.33 -28.25 -5.27
CA SER A 78 -2.51 -27.48 -6.21
C SER A 78 -1.49 -26.59 -5.49
N GLY A 79 -1.76 -26.21 -4.25
CA GLY A 79 -0.89 -25.38 -3.44
C GLY A 79 -1.47 -25.15 -2.05
N VAL A 80 -0.63 -24.58 -1.18
CA VAL A 80 -0.99 -24.21 0.19
C VAL A 80 -0.83 -22.69 0.31
N ARG A 81 -1.85 -22.02 0.85
CA ARG A 81 -1.78 -20.60 1.17
C ARG A 81 -1.55 -20.42 2.66
N LEU A 82 -0.47 -19.71 3.00
CA LEU A 82 -0.19 -19.31 4.37
C LEU A 82 -0.74 -17.90 4.61
N LYS A 83 -1.36 -17.70 5.78
CA LYS A 83 -1.73 -16.38 6.28
C LYS A 83 -0.77 -16.03 7.40
N LEU A 84 -0.09 -14.90 7.27
CA LEU A 84 0.79 -14.35 8.30
C LEU A 84 0.03 -13.31 9.11
N ASP A 85 0.42 -13.15 10.38
CA ASP A 85 -0.11 -12.08 11.24
C ASP A 85 0.40 -10.72 10.77
N ASP A 86 1.70 -10.61 10.48
CA ASP A 86 2.29 -9.48 9.77
C ASP A 86 2.45 -9.81 8.28
N LEU A 87 1.73 -9.06 7.44
CA LEU A 87 1.80 -9.17 5.99
C LEU A 87 3.15 -8.71 5.42
N PHE A 88 3.89 -7.82 6.12
CA PHE A 88 5.19 -7.33 5.67
C PHE A 88 6.32 -8.35 5.84
N ASP A 89 6.11 -9.39 6.65
CA ASP A 89 7.06 -10.50 6.80
C ASP A 89 7.00 -11.48 5.61
N ALA A 90 5.98 -11.38 4.75
CA ALA A 90 5.76 -12.31 3.66
C ALA A 90 6.97 -12.52 2.73
N PRO A 91 7.74 -11.48 2.32
CA PRO A 91 8.93 -11.68 1.49
C PRO A 91 10.03 -12.48 2.20
N ALA A 92 10.25 -12.23 3.50
CA ALA A 92 11.26 -12.91 4.28
C ALA A 92 10.87 -14.37 4.56
N VAL A 93 9.60 -14.59 4.95
CA VAL A 93 9.05 -15.92 5.18
C VAL A 93 9.04 -16.74 3.88
N ALA A 94 8.61 -16.16 2.76
CA ALA A 94 8.62 -16.82 1.46
C ALA A 94 10.04 -17.24 1.02
N ALA A 95 11.04 -16.39 1.24
CA ALA A 95 12.44 -16.73 0.98
C ALA A 95 12.89 -17.92 1.85
N SER A 96 12.63 -17.86 3.16
CA SER A 96 13.02 -18.94 4.07
C SER A 96 12.35 -20.28 3.74
N ILE A 97 11.07 -20.27 3.37
CA ILE A 97 10.34 -21.47 2.96
C ILE A 97 10.88 -22.00 1.63
N SER A 98 11.15 -21.11 0.67
CA SER A 98 11.75 -21.51 -0.61
C SER A 98 13.09 -22.20 -0.40
N ASP A 99 13.96 -21.68 0.46
CA ASP A 99 15.27 -22.26 0.76
C ASP A 99 15.14 -23.61 1.48
N GLN A 100 14.24 -23.71 2.45
CA GLN A 100 13.97 -24.97 3.17
C GLN A 100 13.43 -26.05 2.23
N LEU A 101 12.44 -25.73 1.40
CA LEU A 101 11.85 -26.68 0.44
C LEU A 101 12.88 -27.11 -0.60
N ASN A 102 13.69 -26.17 -1.12
CA ASN A 102 14.76 -26.49 -2.06
C ASN A 102 15.86 -27.36 -1.42
N SER A 103 16.13 -27.23 -0.12
CA SER A 103 17.13 -28.08 0.54
C SER A 103 16.62 -29.49 0.88
N GLN A 104 15.34 -29.62 1.27
CA GLN A 104 14.77 -30.87 1.78
C GLN A 104 14.06 -31.72 0.72
N LEU A 105 13.49 -31.11 -0.33
CA LEU A 105 12.58 -31.78 -1.27
C LEU A 105 13.14 -31.92 -2.69
N ASN A 106 14.47 -31.86 -2.85
CA ASN A 106 15.20 -32.02 -4.12
C ASN A 106 14.85 -33.28 -4.95
N GLN A 107 14.03 -34.21 -4.44
CA GLN A 107 13.74 -35.49 -5.08
C GLN A 107 12.32 -35.61 -5.68
N SER A 108 11.41 -34.64 -5.50
CA SER A 108 9.98 -34.87 -5.88
C SER A 108 9.26 -33.75 -6.64
N GLY A 109 9.92 -32.63 -6.95
CA GLY A 109 9.35 -31.62 -7.86
C GLY A 109 9.83 -30.19 -7.57
N SER A 110 9.68 -29.31 -8.57
CA SER A 110 9.95 -27.89 -8.41
C SER A 110 8.78 -27.20 -7.71
N TYR A 111 8.95 -26.83 -6.45
CA TYR A 111 7.98 -26.02 -5.72
C TYR A 111 8.18 -24.54 -6.05
N TYR A 112 7.10 -23.81 -6.32
CA TYR A 112 7.12 -22.37 -6.55
C TYR A 112 6.49 -21.65 -5.36
N VAL A 113 7.31 -20.87 -4.64
CA VAL A 113 6.85 -20.02 -3.54
C VAL A 113 6.67 -18.61 -4.06
N SER A 114 5.48 -18.04 -3.84
CA SER A 114 5.13 -16.69 -4.25
C SER A 114 4.43 -15.98 -3.10
N ASP A 115 4.75 -14.71 -2.92
CA ASP A 115 4.13 -13.85 -1.93
C ASP A 115 3.35 -12.70 -2.59
N TRP A 116 2.50 -12.04 -1.81
CA TRP A 116 1.60 -11.00 -2.31
C TRP A 116 2.34 -9.79 -2.89
N THR A 117 3.57 -9.50 -2.45
CA THR A 117 4.36 -8.37 -2.98
C THR A 117 4.85 -8.63 -4.41
N ARG A 118 5.02 -9.90 -4.79
CA ARG A 118 5.39 -10.30 -6.15
C ARG A 118 4.18 -10.39 -7.07
N GLN A 119 3.05 -10.87 -6.56
CA GLN A 119 1.81 -11.02 -7.34
C GLN A 119 1.22 -9.68 -7.78
N HIS A 120 1.37 -8.63 -6.96
CA HIS A 120 0.90 -7.27 -7.26
C HIS A 120 2.05 -6.25 -7.29
N ALA A 121 3.21 -6.67 -7.79
CA ALA A 121 4.44 -5.87 -7.76
C ALA A 121 4.28 -4.48 -8.42
N ASN A 122 3.51 -4.37 -9.50
CA ASN A 122 3.32 -3.10 -10.20
C ASN A 122 2.52 -2.10 -9.36
N PHE A 123 1.42 -2.55 -8.72
CA PHE A 123 0.63 -1.71 -7.83
C PHE A 123 1.46 -1.22 -6.64
N PHE A 124 2.16 -2.13 -5.98
CA PHE A 124 2.95 -1.75 -4.80
C PHE A 124 4.16 -0.88 -5.17
N ARG A 125 4.80 -1.13 -6.33
CA ARG A 125 5.84 -0.24 -6.88
C ARG A 125 5.29 1.14 -7.17
N ALA A 126 4.08 1.26 -7.72
CA ALA A 126 3.44 2.55 -7.97
C ALA A 126 3.21 3.30 -6.65
N VAL A 127 2.63 2.65 -5.63
CA VAL A 127 2.41 3.25 -4.30
C VAL A 127 3.74 3.67 -3.64
N GLN A 128 4.79 2.84 -3.73
CA GLN A 128 6.10 3.22 -3.20
C GLN A 128 6.72 4.42 -3.94
N MET A 129 6.58 4.45 -5.27
CA MET A 129 7.07 5.55 -6.10
C MET A 129 6.36 6.85 -5.74
N GLU A 130 5.03 6.80 -5.59
CA GLU A 130 4.22 7.93 -5.15
C GLU A 130 4.68 8.45 -3.78
N LYS A 131 4.82 7.56 -2.79
CA LYS A 131 5.33 7.94 -1.45
C LYS A 131 6.72 8.57 -1.52
N ARG A 132 7.61 8.06 -2.38
CA ARG A 132 8.96 8.61 -2.57
C ARG A 132 8.91 10.02 -3.17
N VAL A 133 8.07 10.23 -4.18
CA VAL A 133 7.88 11.54 -4.80
C VAL A 133 7.31 12.54 -3.79
N MET A 134 6.30 12.12 -3.01
CA MET A 134 5.74 12.94 -1.92
C MET A 134 6.79 13.31 -0.87
N PHE A 135 7.66 12.37 -0.49
CA PHE A 135 8.77 12.64 0.44
C PHE A 135 9.75 13.68 -0.13
N ILE A 136 10.10 13.59 -1.43
CA ILE A 136 10.99 14.56 -2.08
C ILE A 136 10.35 15.94 -2.09
N ILE A 137 9.09 16.06 -2.49
CA ILE A 137 8.35 17.33 -2.54
C ILE A 137 8.28 17.95 -1.15
N LEU A 138 7.87 17.18 -0.13
CA LEU A 138 7.78 17.65 1.25
C LEU A 138 9.14 18.14 1.77
N THR A 139 10.20 17.39 1.50
CA THR A 139 11.56 17.76 1.90
C THR A 139 11.99 19.08 1.24
N LEU A 140 11.66 19.27 -0.05
CA LEU A 140 12.00 20.49 -0.78
C LEU A 140 11.24 21.70 -0.22
N ILE A 141 9.95 21.56 0.09
CA ILE A 141 9.15 22.61 0.72
C ILE A 141 9.77 23.02 2.07
N VAL A 142 10.13 22.05 2.90
CA VAL A 142 10.79 22.30 4.19
C VAL A 142 12.15 22.97 4.01
N ALA A 143 12.94 22.53 3.03
CA ALA A 143 14.24 23.13 2.74
C ALA A 143 14.11 24.61 2.32
N VAL A 144 13.19 24.93 1.41
CA VAL A 144 12.90 26.31 0.99
C VAL A 144 12.45 27.17 2.17
N ALA A 145 11.57 26.64 3.03
CA ALA A 145 11.12 27.33 4.23
C ALA A 145 12.29 27.60 5.21
N ALA A 146 13.17 26.63 5.42
CA ALA A 146 14.36 26.79 6.25
C ALA A 146 15.32 27.86 5.69
N PHE A 147 15.54 27.89 4.37
CA PHE A 147 16.33 28.93 3.71
C PHE A 147 15.74 30.33 3.92
N ASN A 148 14.42 30.47 3.90
CA ASN A 148 13.76 31.74 4.18
C ASN A 148 14.01 32.20 5.62
N ILE A 149 13.91 31.31 6.61
CA ILE A 149 14.22 31.63 8.01
C ILE A 149 15.68 32.09 8.15
N VAL A 150 16.63 31.37 7.54
CA VAL A 150 18.05 31.76 7.56
C VAL A 150 18.24 33.14 6.95
N SER A 151 17.61 33.41 5.81
CA SER A 151 17.70 34.72 5.13
C SER A 151 17.16 35.85 6.01
N THR A 152 16.02 35.64 6.67
CA THR A 152 15.46 36.62 7.61
C THR A 152 16.34 36.83 8.84
N LEU A 153 16.94 35.77 9.39
CA LEU A 153 17.87 35.90 10.53
C LEU A 153 19.14 36.65 10.14
N VAL A 154 19.70 36.38 8.95
CA VAL A 154 20.87 37.11 8.44
C VAL A 154 20.53 38.59 8.29
N MET A 155 19.37 38.92 7.70
CA MET A 155 18.91 40.30 7.56
C MET A 155 18.76 40.98 8.94
N ALA A 156 18.14 40.31 9.91
CA ALA A 156 17.99 40.83 11.27
C ALA A 156 19.34 41.10 11.95
N VAL A 157 20.33 40.23 11.74
CA VAL A 157 21.70 40.44 12.25
C VAL A 157 22.35 41.65 11.58
N THR A 158 22.20 41.80 10.27
CA THR A 158 22.80 42.92 9.53
C THR A 158 22.21 44.26 9.94
N ASP A 159 20.90 44.33 10.16
CA ASP A 159 20.21 45.55 10.59
C ASP A 159 20.59 45.95 12.01
N LYS A 160 20.95 44.97 12.86
CA LYS A 160 21.36 45.16 14.26
C LYS A 160 22.86 45.29 14.49
N ARG A 161 23.66 45.47 13.43
CA ARG A 161 25.13 45.57 13.53
C ARG A 161 25.62 46.69 14.47
N ALA A 162 24.98 47.86 14.46
CA ALA A 162 25.35 48.97 15.33
C ALA A 162 25.08 48.65 16.81
N ASP A 163 23.89 48.12 17.11
CA ASP A 163 23.49 47.69 18.46
C ASP A 163 24.43 46.59 18.98
N ILE A 164 24.82 45.64 18.12
CA ILE A 164 25.81 44.59 18.40
C ILE A 164 27.18 45.20 18.76
N ALA A 165 27.63 46.22 18.03
CA ALA A 165 28.91 46.88 18.30
C ALA A 165 28.90 47.55 19.69
N ILE A 166 27.82 48.22 20.07
CA ILE A 166 27.65 48.82 21.40
C ILE A 166 27.65 47.74 22.49
N MET A 167 26.94 46.62 22.30
CA MET A 167 26.97 45.52 23.27
C MET A 167 28.39 44.93 23.43
N ARG A 168 29.15 44.85 22.34
CA ARG A 168 30.54 44.38 22.39
C ARG A 168 31.46 45.35 23.13
N THR A 169 31.24 46.66 23.05
CA THR A 169 32.01 47.63 23.85
C THR A 169 31.68 47.56 25.33
N PHE A 170 30.45 47.15 25.69
CA PHE A 170 30.08 46.83 27.07
C PHE A 170 30.57 45.44 27.55
N GLY A 171 31.37 44.73 26.75
CA GLY A 171 31.98 43.46 27.14
C GLY A 171 31.21 42.20 26.76
N ALA A 172 30.15 42.31 25.94
CA ALA A 172 29.44 41.13 25.46
C ALA A 172 30.33 40.27 24.56
N SER A 173 30.42 38.97 24.85
CA SER A 173 31.18 38.02 24.04
C SER A 173 30.44 37.65 22.74
N PRO A 174 31.17 37.31 21.65
CA PRO A 174 30.54 36.88 20.39
C PRO A 174 29.60 35.68 20.55
N SER A 175 29.91 34.76 21.48
CA SER A 175 29.06 33.61 21.79
C SER A 175 27.75 34.00 22.47
N SER A 176 27.76 35.03 23.32
CA SER A 176 26.53 35.57 23.93
C SER A 176 25.60 36.15 22.86
N ILE A 177 26.15 36.86 21.89
CA ILE A 177 25.37 37.45 20.78
C ILE A 177 24.83 36.36 19.85
N MET A 178 25.64 35.34 19.52
CA MET A 178 25.20 34.17 18.75
C MET A 178 24.00 33.47 19.41
N LYS A 179 24.02 33.30 20.74
CA LYS A 179 22.91 32.67 21.49
C LYS A 179 21.59 33.43 21.32
N ILE A 180 21.61 34.76 21.29
CA ILE A 180 20.40 35.57 21.10
C ILE A 180 19.73 35.23 19.76
N PHE A 181 20.49 35.22 18.67
CA PHE A 181 19.96 34.93 17.35
C PHE A 181 19.57 33.45 17.16
N ILE A 182 20.30 32.51 17.78
CA ILE A 182 19.90 31.10 17.82
C ILE A 182 18.56 30.94 18.53
N VAL A 183 18.38 31.56 19.70
CA VAL A 183 17.11 31.52 20.45
C VAL A 183 15.99 32.18 19.67
N GLN A 184 16.24 33.31 19.00
CA GLN A 184 15.27 33.97 18.13
C GLN A 184 14.83 33.05 16.99
N GLY A 185 15.78 32.41 16.29
CA GLY A 185 15.48 31.44 15.23
C GLY A 185 14.69 30.23 15.74
N ALA A 186 15.08 29.69 16.89
CA ALA A 186 14.38 28.57 17.53
C ALA A 186 12.94 28.95 17.92
N LEU A 187 12.71 30.16 18.46
CA LEU A 187 11.38 30.65 18.80
C LEU A 187 10.49 30.81 17.57
N ILE A 188 11.01 31.40 16.48
CA ILE A 188 10.29 31.50 15.21
C ILE A 188 9.92 30.10 14.70
N GLY A 189 10.86 29.15 14.75
CA GLY A 189 10.63 27.75 14.38
C GLY A 189 9.53 27.10 15.22
N ILE A 190 9.61 27.17 16.54
CA ILE A 190 8.64 26.55 17.46
C ILE A 190 7.24 27.13 17.25
N ILE A 191 7.11 28.46 17.20
CA ILE A 191 5.82 29.13 16.98
C ILE A 191 5.26 28.78 15.59
N GLY A 192 6.12 28.80 14.56
CA GLY A 192 5.74 28.42 13.21
C GLY A 192 5.25 26.97 13.12
N THR A 193 5.95 26.03 13.75
CA THR A 193 5.53 24.62 13.80
C THR A 193 4.24 24.44 14.59
N ALA A 194 4.08 25.13 15.73
CA ALA A 194 2.85 25.04 16.52
C ALA A 194 1.62 25.55 15.76
N LEU A 195 1.74 26.73 15.14
CA LEU A 195 0.68 27.30 14.30
C LEU A 195 0.43 26.44 13.05
N GLY A 196 1.48 25.98 12.39
CA GLY A 196 1.36 25.10 11.22
C GLY A 196 0.68 23.78 11.55
N ALA A 197 1.00 23.17 12.69
CA ALA A 197 0.32 21.96 13.16
C ALA A 197 -1.15 22.23 13.50
N LEU A 198 -1.45 23.34 14.18
CA LEU A 198 -2.83 23.73 14.50
C LEU A 198 -3.67 23.91 13.22
N PHE A 199 -3.17 24.70 12.26
CA PHE A 199 -3.86 24.90 10.97
C PHE A 199 -3.95 23.60 10.16
N GLY A 200 -2.90 22.78 10.16
CA GLY A 200 -2.90 21.49 9.49
C GLY A 200 -3.96 20.53 10.02
N ILE A 201 -4.10 20.44 11.36
CA ILE A 201 -5.14 19.63 12.00
C ILE A 201 -6.53 20.19 11.68
N LEU A 202 -6.71 21.51 11.75
CA LEU A 202 -7.98 22.15 11.46
C LEU A 202 -8.42 21.88 10.01
N ILE A 203 -7.51 22.00 9.04
CA ILE A 203 -7.77 21.67 7.64
C ILE A 203 -8.09 20.17 7.49
N ALA A 204 -7.29 19.28 8.10
CA ALA A 204 -7.47 17.84 8.00
C ALA A 204 -8.85 17.38 8.52
N LEU A 205 -9.35 17.97 9.61
CA LEU A 205 -10.67 17.66 10.16
C LEU A 205 -11.83 18.22 9.32
N ASN A 206 -11.58 19.24 8.49
CA ASN A 206 -12.59 19.87 7.65
C ASN A 206 -12.47 19.46 6.17
N ILE A 207 -11.65 18.44 5.87
CA ILE A 207 -11.34 18.05 4.49
C ILE A 207 -12.59 17.65 3.70
N ASP A 208 -13.54 16.98 4.37
CA ASP A 208 -14.82 16.54 3.78
C ASP A 208 -15.73 17.71 3.39
N THR A 209 -15.54 18.89 3.99
CA THR A 209 -16.28 20.11 3.64
C THR A 209 -15.53 20.96 2.62
N ILE A 210 -14.19 21.01 2.73
CA ILE A 210 -13.34 21.84 1.86
C ILE A 210 -13.30 21.27 0.44
N ILE A 211 -13.16 19.94 0.27
CA ILE A 211 -13.05 19.32 -1.05
C ILE A 211 -14.30 19.60 -1.92
N PRO A 212 -15.54 19.31 -1.47
CA PRO A 212 -16.73 19.59 -2.28
C PRO A 212 -16.93 21.07 -2.59
N PHE A 213 -16.51 21.97 -1.69
CA PHE A 213 -16.59 23.41 -1.90
C PHE A 213 -15.66 23.87 -3.04
N ILE A 214 -14.45 23.31 -3.11
CA ILE A 214 -13.49 23.62 -4.19
C ILE A 214 -13.93 22.96 -5.50
N GLU A 215 -14.42 21.72 -5.47
CA GLU A 215 -14.93 21.02 -6.66
C GLU A 215 -16.18 21.66 -7.25
N GLY A 216 -16.95 22.37 -6.42
CA GLY A 216 -18.13 23.14 -6.86
C GLY A 216 -17.82 24.52 -7.45
N LEU A 217 -16.56 24.97 -7.44
CA LEU A 217 -16.10 26.27 -7.96
C LEU A 217 -15.64 26.15 -9.42
#